data_AF-A0AAD1JF51-F1
#
_entry.id   AF-A0AAD1JF51-F1
#
_cell.length_a   1.000
_cell.length_b   1.000
_cell.length_c   1.000
_cell.angle_alpha   90.00
_cell.angle_beta   90.00
_cell.angle_gamma   90.00
#
_symmetry.space_group_name_H-M   'P 1'
#
loop_
_entity.id
_entity.type
_entity.pdbx_description
1 polymer ?
#
loop_
_entity_poly.entity_id
_entity_poly.type
_entity_poly.pdbx_seq_one_letter_code
_entity_poly.pdbx_strand_id
1 'polypeptide(L)'
;MKKILLLLAMALFVFANEEIILFSTTQKVTPVQIEETFQKAGYSIQQNRDMNGPYKKQFKQTDFTIYNLLTVYYPKIAMDLVLQEPDSGVFAPFSIVIYQKKGEKKLYAGVLSAKAKAKILGLKYSDKLLNELEKKNIATLKKALPNAKREKLGYKPQPIKEKLLTKYSFEVEDSEALDTKDELEMMIEDGLKPIGFVMANFNDFNYDLKEAEIKDFIFYDTYSLCKLKVIYNISKIRPEAGVFAPCTMAVYQKKGTNKMHIVFPNIFNWIATLHIKDPKIIAILKKAQNDMIDVIENALP
;
A
#
# COMPACT_ATOMS: atom_id res chain seq x y z
N MET A 1 -20.49 41.58 -44.55
CA MET A 1 -19.62 41.40 -43.37
C MET A 1 -20.04 40.14 -42.62
N LYS A 2 -19.34 39.02 -42.84
CA LYS A 2 -19.64 37.73 -42.18
C LYS A 2 -19.10 37.77 -40.75
N LYS A 3 -19.99 37.67 -39.76
CA LYS A 3 -19.61 37.49 -38.35
C LYS A 3 -19.08 36.07 -38.17
N ILE A 4 -17.78 35.94 -37.93
CA ILE A 4 -17.14 34.69 -37.50
C ILE A 4 -17.42 34.56 -36.00
N LEU A 5 -18.24 33.58 -35.63
CA LEU A 5 -18.47 33.19 -34.25
C LEU A 5 -17.30 32.29 -33.83
N LEU A 6 -16.33 32.85 -33.10
CA LEU A 6 -15.27 32.05 -32.47
C LEU A 6 -15.86 31.31 -31.27
N LEU A 7 -16.22 30.03 -31.47
CA LEU A 7 -16.51 29.11 -30.38
C LEU A 7 -15.19 28.75 -29.69
N LEU A 8 -14.90 29.45 -28.59
CA LEU A 8 -13.80 29.13 -27.69
C LEU A 8 -14.15 27.83 -26.95
N ALA A 9 -13.81 26.68 -27.53
CA ALA A 9 -13.84 25.41 -26.82
C ALA A 9 -12.74 25.42 -25.76
N MET A 10 -13.07 25.91 -24.57
CA MET A 10 -12.20 25.78 -23.39
C MET A 10 -12.13 24.29 -23.06
N ALA A 11 -11.10 23.61 -23.56
CA ALA A 11 -10.77 22.26 -23.16
C ALA A 11 -10.47 22.30 -21.65
N LEU A 12 -11.48 22.01 -20.84
CA LEU A 12 -11.29 21.68 -19.44
C LEU A 12 -10.39 20.44 -19.44
N PHE A 13 -9.08 20.63 -19.26
CA PHE A 13 -8.18 19.57 -18.88
C PHE A 13 -8.68 19.07 -17.52
N VAL A 14 -9.56 18.07 -17.53
CA VAL A 14 -9.92 17.32 -16.35
C VAL A 14 -8.70 16.46 -16.05
N PHE A 15 -7.74 17.01 -15.29
CA PHE A 15 -6.64 16.21 -14.81
C PHE A 15 -7.22 15.13 -13.89
N ALA A 16 -6.93 13.87 -14.19
CA ALA A 16 -7.37 12.71 -13.44
C ALA A 16 -6.25 12.28 -12.47
N ASN A 17 -6.61 11.52 -11.43
CA ASN A 17 -5.62 10.92 -10.55
C ASN A 17 -4.87 9.79 -11.29
N GLU A 18 -3.56 9.97 -11.48
CA GLU A 18 -2.63 8.99 -12.09
C GLU A 18 -1.80 8.22 -11.05
N GLU A 19 -1.96 8.53 -9.76
CA GLU A 19 -1.27 7.87 -8.66
C GLU A 19 -1.88 6.48 -8.36
N ILE A 20 -3.10 6.23 -8.84
CA ILE A 20 -3.78 4.93 -8.76
C ILE A 20 -4.06 4.40 -10.16
N ILE A 21 -3.67 3.15 -10.37
CA ILE A 21 -4.00 2.38 -11.57
C ILE A 21 -5.25 1.58 -11.27
N LEU A 22 -6.35 1.91 -11.95
CA LEU A 22 -7.62 1.23 -11.77
C LEU A 22 -8.13 0.67 -13.09
N PHE A 23 -8.54 -0.58 -13.07
CA PHE A 23 -9.22 -1.25 -14.17
C PHE A 23 -10.61 -1.68 -13.73
N SER A 24 -11.55 -1.69 -14.68
CA SER A 24 -12.88 -2.27 -14.46
C SER A 24 -13.25 -3.27 -15.55
N THR A 25 -14.08 -4.24 -15.21
CA THR A 25 -14.69 -5.15 -16.18
C THR A 25 -16.14 -5.45 -15.79
N THR A 26 -16.98 -5.73 -16.79
CA THR A 26 -18.32 -6.29 -16.59
C THR A 26 -18.35 -7.81 -16.74
N GLN A 27 -17.20 -8.42 -17.08
CA GLN A 27 -17.06 -9.86 -17.14
C GLN A 27 -17.11 -10.45 -15.73
N LYS A 28 -17.66 -11.65 -15.61
CA LYS A 28 -17.68 -12.37 -14.34
C LYS A 28 -16.26 -12.87 -14.03
N VAL A 29 -15.64 -12.26 -13.03
CA VAL A 29 -14.32 -12.64 -12.49
C VAL A 29 -14.44 -12.63 -10.97
N THR A 30 -13.80 -13.59 -10.31
CA THR A 30 -13.75 -13.66 -8.83
C THR A 30 -12.41 -13.18 -8.29
N PRO A 31 -12.34 -12.73 -7.02
CA PRO A 31 -11.06 -12.40 -6.39
C PRO A 31 -10.05 -13.55 -6.40
N VAL A 32 -10.50 -14.80 -6.29
CA VAL A 32 -9.64 -16.00 -6.35
C VAL A 32 -9.00 -16.16 -7.73
N GLN A 33 -9.77 -15.95 -8.81
CA GLN A 33 -9.22 -16.00 -10.17
C GLN A 33 -8.17 -14.90 -10.43
N ILE A 34 -8.36 -13.72 -9.82
CA ILE A 34 -7.38 -12.63 -9.91
C ILE A 34 -6.10 -13.04 -9.17
N GLU A 35 -6.21 -13.56 -7.94
CA GLU A 35 -5.07 -14.08 -7.17
C GLU A 35 -4.29 -15.17 -7.93
N GLU A 36 -4.97 -16.18 -8.46
CA GLU A 36 -4.33 -17.23 -9.27
C GLU A 36 -3.56 -16.64 -10.46
N THR A 37 -4.07 -15.57 -11.07
CA THR A 37 -3.41 -14.90 -12.19
C THR A 37 -2.12 -14.21 -11.74
N PHE A 38 -2.12 -13.60 -10.55
CA PHE A 38 -0.92 -13.03 -9.93
C PHE A 38 0.08 -14.12 -9.55
N GLN A 39 -0.37 -15.20 -8.94
CA GLN A 39 0.49 -16.33 -8.59
C GLN A 39 1.16 -16.93 -9.83
N LYS A 40 0.40 -17.19 -10.90
CA LYS A 40 0.91 -17.67 -12.20
C LYS A 40 1.85 -16.68 -12.88
N ALA A 41 1.79 -15.40 -12.54
CA ALA A 41 2.70 -14.37 -13.04
C ALA A 41 3.99 -14.25 -12.21
N GLY A 42 4.17 -15.06 -11.16
CA GLY A 42 5.36 -15.10 -10.31
C GLY A 42 5.31 -14.16 -9.11
N TYR A 43 4.14 -13.70 -8.71
CA TYR A 43 3.97 -12.96 -7.46
C TYR A 43 3.87 -13.93 -6.28
N SER A 44 4.50 -13.57 -5.17
CA SER A 44 4.23 -14.20 -3.87
C SER A 44 2.91 -13.64 -3.33
N ILE A 45 1.97 -14.53 -3.01
CA ILE A 45 0.67 -14.17 -2.46
C ILE A 45 0.76 -14.27 -0.95
N GLN A 46 0.47 -13.17 -0.26
CA GLN A 46 0.46 -13.13 1.20
C GLN A 46 -0.95 -13.36 1.74
N GLN A 47 -1.95 -12.71 1.13
CA GLN A 47 -3.34 -12.86 1.54
C GLN A 47 -4.28 -12.34 0.45
N ASN A 48 -5.47 -12.92 0.35
CA ASN A 48 -6.60 -12.33 -0.38
C ASN A 48 -7.79 -12.21 0.56
N ARG A 49 -7.85 -11.07 1.25
CA ARG A 49 -8.78 -10.90 2.37
C ARG A 49 -10.10 -10.31 1.91
N ASP A 50 -11.18 -11.08 2.00
CA ASP A 50 -12.54 -10.52 1.91
C ASP A 50 -12.86 -9.69 3.15
N MET A 51 -13.00 -8.39 2.98
CA MET A 51 -13.28 -7.44 4.06
C MET A 51 -14.76 -7.39 4.43
N ASN A 52 -15.66 -7.95 3.63
CA ASN A 52 -17.09 -7.95 3.94
C ASN A 52 -17.37 -8.72 5.23
N GLY A 53 -16.67 -9.83 5.47
CA GLY A 53 -16.79 -10.60 6.71
C GLY A 53 -16.46 -9.75 7.95
N PRO A 54 -15.23 -9.22 8.06
CA PRO A 54 -14.84 -8.30 9.13
C PRO A 54 -15.77 -7.08 9.26
N TYR A 55 -16.18 -6.47 8.15
CA TYR A 55 -17.10 -5.32 8.19
C TYR A 55 -18.47 -5.66 8.76
N LYS A 56 -19.07 -6.78 8.35
CA LYS A 56 -20.35 -7.25 8.91
C LYS A 56 -20.21 -7.61 10.38
N LYS A 57 -19.10 -8.24 10.79
CA LYS A 57 -18.87 -8.63 12.18
C LYS A 57 -18.80 -7.40 13.10
N GLN A 58 -17.97 -6.42 12.74
CA GLN A 58 -17.67 -5.25 13.60
C GLN A 58 -18.67 -4.09 13.41
N PHE A 59 -19.06 -3.78 12.18
CA PHE A 59 -19.89 -2.60 11.85
C PHE A 59 -21.31 -2.94 11.40
N LYS A 60 -21.67 -4.23 11.40
CA LYS A 60 -23.01 -4.75 11.08
C LYS A 60 -23.50 -4.51 9.64
N GLN A 61 -22.70 -3.86 8.79
CA GLN A 61 -23.03 -3.59 7.40
C GLN A 61 -21.80 -3.56 6.49
N THR A 62 -22.05 -3.69 5.19
CA THR A 62 -21.08 -3.43 4.11
C THR A 62 -21.82 -2.88 2.89
N ASP A 63 -21.18 -1.99 2.16
CA ASP A 63 -21.72 -1.38 0.92
C ASP A 63 -21.29 -2.18 -0.33
N PHE A 64 -20.56 -3.28 -0.12
CA PHE A 64 -19.91 -4.04 -1.18
C PHE A 64 -20.55 -5.42 -1.38
N THR A 65 -20.58 -5.85 -2.64
CA THR A 65 -20.75 -7.25 -3.03
C THR A 65 -19.41 -7.97 -2.93
N ILE A 66 -18.34 -7.31 -3.39
CA ILE A 66 -16.94 -7.79 -3.33
C ILE A 66 -16.10 -6.63 -2.78
N TYR A 67 -15.28 -6.91 -1.78
CA TYR A 67 -14.24 -5.98 -1.35
C TYR A 67 -13.08 -6.78 -0.75
N ASN A 68 -12.09 -7.06 -1.59
CA ASN A 68 -10.93 -7.85 -1.26
C ASN A 68 -9.68 -6.98 -1.28
N LEU A 69 -8.78 -7.25 -0.33
CA LEU A 69 -7.42 -6.75 -0.31
C LEU A 69 -6.51 -7.94 -0.63
N LEU A 70 -6.00 -7.98 -1.86
CA LEU A 70 -5.04 -8.98 -2.32
C LEU A 70 -3.63 -8.44 -2.10
N THR A 71 -2.94 -8.94 -1.09
CA THR A 71 -1.59 -8.49 -0.70
C THR A 71 -0.53 -9.38 -1.33
N VAL A 72 0.38 -8.78 -2.08
CA VAL A 72 1.37 -9.49 -2.90
C VAL A 72 2.70 -8.75 -2.92
N TYR A 73 3.76 -9.45 -3.30
CA TYR A 73 4.99 -8.83 -3.78
C TYR A 73 5.57 -9.63 -4.95
N TYR A 74 6.45 -9.00 -5.73
CA TYR A 74 7.17 -9.67 -6.80
C TYR A 74 8.61 -9.93 -6.34
N PRO A 75 8.99 -11.19 -5.96
CA PRO A 75 10.19 -11.45 -5.15
C PRO A 75 11.45 -10.79 -5.68
N LYS A 76 11.77 -11.00 -6.97
CA LYS A 76 12.98 -10.43 -7.57
C LYS A 76 13.01 -8.90 -7.53
N ILE A 77 11.91 -8.23 -7.90
CA ILE A 77 11.87 -6.76 -7.93
C ILE A 77 11.86 -6.20 -6.52
N ALA A 78 11.15 -6.85 -5.58
CA ALA A 78 11.17 -6.44 -4.18
C ALA A 78 12.59 -6.51 -3.62
N MET A 79 13.32 -7.60 -3.86
CA MET A 79 14.72 -7.75 -3.45
C MET A 79 15.63 -6.68 -4.07
N ASP A 80 15.57 -6.53 -5.40
CA ASP A 80 16.39 -5.54 -6.12
C ASP A 80 16.09 -4.11 -5.63
N LEU A 81 14.83 -3.80 -5.31
CA LEU A 81 14.43 -2.51 -4.74
C LEU A 81 14.96 -2.30 -3.32
N VAL A 82 14.88 -3.31 -2.45
CA VAL A 82 15.34 -3.20 -1.06
C VAL A 82 16.86 -3.00 -0.98
N LEU A 83 17.62 -3.65 -1.87
CA LEU A 83 19.06 -3.44 -1.96
C LEU A 83 19.41 -2.00 -2.40
N GLN A 84 18.66 -1.48 -3.38
CA GLN A 84 18.86 -0.13 -3.93
C GLN A 84 18.38 0.97 -2.96
N GLU A 85 17.21 0.78 -2.36
CA GLU A 85 16.50 1.72 -1.48
C GLU A 85 15.84 0.91 -0.36
N PRO A 86 16.49 0.74 0.80
CA PRO A 86 15.97 -0.05 1.90
C PRO A 86 14.61 0.43 2.42
N ASP A 87 14.26 1.71 2.27
CA ASP A 87 12.95 2.19 2.68
C ASP A 87 11.80 1.64 1.80
N SER A 88 12.13 1.00 0.67
CA SER A 88 11.16 0.41 -0.26
C SER A 88 10.44 -0.85 0.25
N GLY A 89 10.89 -1.44 1.37
CA GLY A 89 10.18 -2.54 2.04
C GLY A 89 8.74 -2.23 2.40
N VAL A 90 8.39 -0.94 2.52
CA VAL A 90 7.01 -0.48 2.70
C VAL A 90 6.06 -0.86 1.54
N PHE A 91 6.59 -1.40 0.43
CA PHE A 91 5.81 -1.94 -0.68
C PHE A 91 5.93 -3.46 -0.83
N ALA A 92 6.50 -4.16 0.14
CA ALA A 92 6.58 -5.61 0.08
C ALA A 92 6.07 -6.22 1.40
N PRO A 93 4.79 -6.64 1.46
CA PRO A 93 3.82 -6.65 0.36
C PRO A 93 3.21 -5.28 0.05
N PHE A 94 2.63 -5.15 -1.15
CA PHE A 94 1.70 -4.09 -1.53
C PHE A 94 0.33 -4.68 -1.87
N SER A 95 -0.69 -3.83 -1.98
CA SER A 95 -2.07 -4.27 -2.19
C SER A 95 -2.58 -4.09 -3.61
N ILE A 96 -3.29 -5.11 -4.09
CA ILE A 96 -4.24 -5.05 -5.19
C ILE A 96 -5.63 -4.98 -4.56
N VAL A 97 -6.28 -3.81 -4.63
CA VAL A 97 -7.69 -3.71 -4.22
C VAL A 97 -8.57 -4.35 -5.29
N ILE A 98 -9.59 -5.10 -4.87
CA ILE A 98 -10.61 -5.67 -5.76
C ILE A 98 -11.96 -5.34 -5.16
N TYR A 99 -12.82 -4.61 -5.88
CA TYR A 99 -14.12 -4.22 -5.32
C TYR A 99 -15.25 -4.16 -6.34
N GLN A 100 -16.46 -4.37 -5.84
CA GLN A 100 -17.73 -4.14 -6.53
C GLN A 100 -18.74 -3.69 -5.48
N LYS A 101 -19.32 -2.50 -5.65
CA LYS A 101 -20.39 -2.04 -4.75
C LYS A 101 -21.68 -2.81 -4.99
N LYS A 102 -22.55 -2.86 -3.99
CA LYS A 102 -23.90 -3.41 -4.14
C LYS A 102 -24.64 -2.67 -5.25
N GLY A 103 -25.25 -3.43 -6.16
CA GLY A 103 -25.98 -2.89 -7.31
C GLY A 103 -25.11 -2.49 -8.51
N GLU A 104 -23.78 -2.49 -8.40
CA GLU A 104 -22.90 -2.22 -9.54
C GLU A 104 -22.67 -3.46 -10.40
N LYS A 105 -22.67 -3.31 -11.72
CA LYS A 105 -22.35 -4.38 -12.67
C LYS A 105 -20.84 -4.57 -12.90
N LYS A 106 -20.04 -3.55 -12.57
CA LYS A 106 -18.60 -3.55 -12.81
C LYS A 106 -17.87 -4.06 -11.57
N LEU A 107 -16.90 -4.94 -11.79
CA LEU A 107 -15.83 -5.24 -10.85
C LEU A 107 -14.67 -4.30 -11.16
N TYR A 108 -14.02 -3.79 -10.12
CA TYR A 108 -12.84 -2.96 -10.20
C TYR A 108 -11.65 -3.68 -9.57
N ALA A 109 -10.46 -3.54 -10.13
CA ALA A 109 -9.22 -3.88 -9.43
C ALA A 109 -8.13 -2.86 -9.72
N GLY A 110 -7.29 -2.57 -8.73
CA GLY A 110 -6.30 -1.51 -8.85
C GLY A 110 -5.12 -1.61 -7.91
N VAL A 111 -4.12 -0.78 -8.18
CA VAL A 111 -2.81 -0.75 -7.50
C VAL A 111 -2.23 0.66 -7.54
N LEU A 112 -1.33 0.99 -6.61
CA LEU A 112 -0.53 2.21 -6.70
C LEU A 112 0.41 2.21 -7.91
N SER A 113 0.50 3.34 -8.61
CA SER A 113 1.44 3.52 -9.72
C SER A 113 2.88 3.66 -9.24
N ALA A 114 3.85 3.46 -10.14
CA ALA A 114 5.25 3.77 -9.94
C ALA A 114 5.44 5.24 -9.54
N LYS A 115 4.61 6.15 -10.08
CA LYS A 115 4.60 7.57 -9.74
C LYS A 115 4.29 7.79 -8.26
N ALA A 116 3.26 7.11 -7.75
CA ALA A 116 2.90 7.18 -6.35
C ALA A 116 4.00 6.58 -5.47
N LYS A 117 4.51 5.39 -5.82
CA LYS A 117 5.57 4.71 -5.07
C LYS A 117 6.87 5.53 -5.00
N ALA A 118 7.30 6.08 -6.13
CA ALA A 118 8.49 6.94 -6.18
C ALA A 118 8.31 8.19 -5.33
N LYS A 119 7.13 8.84 -5.43
CA LYS A 119 6.78 10.01 -4.62
C LYS A 119 6.85 9.71 -3.11
N ILE A 120 6.31 8.57 -2.69
CA ILE A 120 6.34 8.11 -1.28
C ILE A 120 7.78 7.95 -0.78
N LEU A 121 8.64 7.30 -1.57
CA LEU A 121 10.05 7.10 -1.24
C LEU A 121 10.92 8.36 -1.39
N GLY A 122 10.38 9.46 -1.90
CA GLY A 122 11.18 10.65 -2.25
C GLY A 122 12.09 10.44 -3.46
N LEU A 123 11.87 9.40 -4.26
CA LEU A 123 12.63 9.08 -5.47
C LEU A 123 12.10 9.83 -6.69
N LYS A 124 12.95 9.94 -7.72
CA LYS A 124 12.52 10.40 -9.04
C LYS A 124 11.61 9.35 -9.69
N TYR A 125 10.55 9.79 -10.38
CA TYR A 125 9.59 8.90 -11.07
C TYR A 125 10.24 7.94 -12.09
N SER A 126 11.41 8.29 -12.63
CA SER A 126 12.14 7.48 -13.60
C SER A 126 12.87 6.26 -13.00
N ASP A 127 12.55 5.86 -11.77
CA ASP A 127 13.12 4.64 -11.19
C ASP A 127 12.78 3.40 -12.03
N LYS A 128 13.81 2.66 -12.44
CA LYS A 128 13.66 1.56 -13.39
C LYS A 128 12.85 0.40 -12.81
N LEU A 129 13.08 0.07 -11.54
CA LEU A 129 12.47 -1.08 -10.86
C LEU A 129 11.01 -0.82 -10.55
N LEU A 130 10.65 0.39 -10.07
CA LEU A 130 9.26 0.77 -9.86
C LEU A 130 8.45 0.76 -11.17
N ASN A 131 9.04 1.26 -12.26
CA ASN A 131 8.41 1.24 -13.57
C ASN A 131 8.27 -0.18 -14.14
N GLU A 132 9.25 -1.06 -13.88
CA GLU A 132 9.14 -2.48 -14.22
C GLU A 132 8.00 -3.16 -13.45
N LEU A 133 7.92 -2.93 -12.14
CA LEU A 133 6.84 -3.46 -11.30
C LEU A 133 5.48 -2.96 -11.77
N GLU A 134 5.34 -1.68 -12.10
CA GLU A 134 4.11 -1.14 -12.68
C GLU A 134 3.73 -1.85 -14.00
N LYS A 135 4.69 -2.03 -14.92
CA LYS A 135 4.43 -2.74 -16.18
C LYS A 135 3.93 -4.17 -15.94
N LYS A 136 4.57 -4.91 -15.02
CA LYS A 136 4.14 -6.25 -14.64
C LYS A 136 2.74 -6.22 -14.01
N ASN A 137 2.48 -5.31 -13.08
CA ASN A 137 1.16 -5.16 -12.45
C ASN A 137 0.06 -4.88 -13.48
N ILE A 138 0.29 -3.96 -14.42
CA ILE A 138 -0.66 -3.63 -15.48
C ILE A 138 -0.91 -4.86 -16.37
N ALA A 139 0.14 -5.57 -16.78
CA ALA A 139 0.02 -6.75 -17.63
C ALA A 139 -0.79 -7.86 -16.92
N THR A 140 -0.48 -8.12 -15.65
CA THR A 140 -1.18 -9.11 -14.83
C THR A 140 -2.64 -8.71 -14.61
N LEU A 141 -2.93 -7.46 -14.27
CA LEU A 141 -4.32 -6.96 -14.10
C LEU A 141 -5.14 -7.09 -15.39
N LYS A 142 -4.56 -6.75 -16.55
CA LYS A 142 -5.24 -6.92 -17.84
C LYS A 142 -5.52 -8.39 -18.17
N LYS A 143 -4.62 -9.30 -17.78
CA LYS A 143 -4.83 -10.75 -17.93
C LYS A 143 -5.92 -11.26 -16.97
N ALA A 144 -5.90 -10.77 -15.73
CA ALA A 144 -6.84 -11.15 -14.68
C ALA A 144 -8.26 -10.62 -14.95
N LEU A 145 -8.38 -9.51 -15.68
CA LEU A 145 -9.65 -8.85 -15.99
C LEU A 145 -9.88 -8.81 -17.52
N PRO A 146 -10.51 -9.84 -18.11
CA PRO A 146 -10.83 -9.84 -19.53
C PRO A 146 -11.66 -8.62 -19.93
N ASN A 147 -11.34 -8.02 -21.08
CA ASN A 147 -11.98 -6.80 -21.59
C ASN A 147 -11.94 -5.60 -20.63
N ALA A 148 -10.92 -5.54 -19.77
CA ALA A 148 -10.77 -4.46 -18.82
C ALA A 148 -10.65 -3.08 -19.48
N LYS A 149 -11.32 -2.10 -18.90
CA LYS A 149 -11.17 -0.68 -19.23
C LYS A 149 -10.35 -0.01 -18.15
N ARG A 150 -9.35 0.79 -18.55
CA ARG A 150 -8.63 1.68 -17.63
C ARG A 150 -9.61 2.78 -17.19
N GLU A 151 -9.84 2.89 -15.89
CA GLU A 151 -10.72 3.90 -15.32
C GLU A 151 -9.94 5.19 -15.03
N LYS A 152 -10.60 6.34 -15.21
CA LYS A 152 -10.06 7.65 -14.83
C LYS A 152 -10.75 8.10 -13.56
N LEU A 153 -9.98 8.33 -12.50
CA LEU A 153 -10.50 8.86 -11.26
C LEU A 153 -10.76 10.36 -11.41
N GLY A 154 -12.01 10.77 -11.17
CA GLY A 154 -12.53 12.13 -11.42
C GLY A 154 -12.10 13.20 -10.43
N TYR A 155 -10.95 13.02 -9.77
CA TYR A 155 -10.39 13.96 -8.80
C TYR A 155 -8.88 14.03 -8.96
N LYS A 156 -8.26 15.12 -8.49
CA LYS A 156 -6.81 15.30 -8.51
C LYS A 156 -6.21 15.04 -7.13
N PRO A 157 -5.03 14.41 -7.02
CA PRO A 157 -4.27 14.40 -5.78
C PRO A 157 -4.08 15.81 -5.23
N GLN A 158 -4.14 15.96 -3.92
CA GLN A 158 -3.84 17.23 -3.26
C GLN A 158 -2.31 17.44 -3.19
N PRO A 159 -1.85 18.70 -3.16
CA PRO A 159 -0.46 19.01 -2.83
C PRO A 159 -0.09 18.43 -1.47
N ILE A 160 1.16 18.00 -1.35
CA ILE A 160 1.69 17.36 -0.13
C ILE A 160 2.62 18.35 0.54
N LYS A 161 2.41 18.59 1.84
CA LYS A 161 3.27 19.47 2.65
C LYS A 161 4.08 18.68 3.67
N GLU A 162 3.63 17.47 3.99
CA GLU A 162 4.15 16.59 5.01
C GLU A 162 5.04 15.49 4.43
N LYS A 163 5.86 14.86 5.27
CA LYS A 163 6.61 13.66 4.87
C LYS A 163 5.65 12.49 4.63
N LEU A 164 5.98 11.69 3.62
CA LEU A 164 5.18 10.54 3.19
C LEU A 164 5.62 9.22 3.82
N LEU A 165 6.80 9.21 4.40
CA LEU A 165 7.30 8.16 5.26
C LEU A 165 7.57 8.73 6.64
N THR A 166 7.30 7.92 7.65
CA THR A 166 7.86 8.11 8.98
C THR A 166 9.05 7.17 9.10
N LYS A 167 10.19 7.68 9.54
CA LYS A 167 11.43 6.92 9.69
C LYS A 167 12.05 7.23 11.03
N TYR A 168 12.28 6.18 11.82
CA TYR A 168 13.10 6.20 13.02
C TYR A 168 14.45 5.56 12.72
N SER A 169 15.51 6.06 13.36
CA SER A 169 16.86 5.51 13.21
C SER A 169 17.59 5.70 14.53
N PHE A 170 18.09 4.62 15.10
CA PHE A 170 18.72 4.63 16.42
C PHE A 170 19.92 3.67 16.43
N GLU A 171 20.84 3.89 17.37
CA GLU A 171 22.10 3.16 17.45
C GLU A 171 21.87 1.80 18.12
N VAL A 172 22.32 0.74 17.46
CA VAL A 172 22.27 -0.63 17.95
C VAL A 172 23.50 -1.35 17.39
N GLU A 173 24.34 -1.88 18.26
CA GLU A 173 25.53 -2.60 17.82
C GLU A 173 25.14 -3.85 17.02
N ASP A 174 25.92 -4.17 15.99
CA ASP A 174 25.65 -5.31 15.11
C ASP A 174 25.49 -6.64 15.88
N SER A 175 26.17 -6.81 17.01
CA SER A 175 26.08 -7.99 17.88
C SER A 175 24.78 -8.08 18.68
N GLU A 176 24.10 -6.96 18.91
CA GLU A 176 22.88 -6.84 19.72
C GLU A 176 21.63 -6.67 18.84
N ALA A 177 21.82 -6.54 17.53
CA ALA A 177 20.79 -6.18 16.56
C ALA A 177 19.60 -7.15 16.54
N LEU A 178 19.84 -8.47 16.65
CA LEU A 178 18.77 -9.47 16.63
C LEU A 178 17.95 -9.46 17.93
N ASP A 179 18.62 -9.38 19.09
CA ASP A 179 17.95 -9.33 20.38
C ASP A 179 17.11 -8.04 20.52
N THR A 180 17.70 -6.90 20.14
CA THR A 180 16.99 -5.60 20.13
C THR A 180 15.79 -5.61 19.19
N LYS A 181 15.92 -6.26 18.02
CA LYS A 181 14.83 -6.41 17.06
C LYS A 181 13.68 -7.22 17.65
N ASP A 182 13.97 -8.36 18.24
CA ASP A 182 12.95 -9.25 18.81
C ASP A 182 12.19 -8.56 19.96
N GLU A 183 12.90 -7.83 20.84
CA GLU A 183 12.28 -7.03 21.90
C GLU A 183 11.39 -5.91 21.35
N LEU A 184 11.90 -5.15 20.37
CA LEU A 184 11.17 -4.06 19.72
C LEU A 184 9.88 -4.57 19.06
N GLU A 185 9.96 -5.67 18.32
CA GLU A 185 8.82 -6.24 17.60
C GLU A 185 7.73 -6.74 18.55
N MET A 186 8.13 -7.38 19.64
CA MET A 186 7.22 -7.79 20.72
C MET A 186 6.53 -6.58 21.35
N MET A 187 7.28 -5.53 21.70
CA MET A 187 6.71 -4.31 22.30
C MET A 187 5.74 -3.61 21.35
N ILE A 188 6.08 -3.52 20.06
CA ILE A 188 5.20 -2.94 19.04
C ILE A 188 3.93 -3.77 18.89
N GLU A 189 4.03 -5.10 18.75
CA GLU A 189 2.85 -5.97 18.59
C GLU A 189 1.91 -5.86 19.80
N ASP A 190 2.45 -5.96 21.00
CA ASP A 190 1.70 -5.89 22.25
C ASP A 190 1.09 -4.50 22.48
N GLY A 191 1.77 -3.42 22.06
CA GLY A 191 1.24 -2.06 22.13
C GLY A 191 0.13 -1.80 21.09
N LEU A 192 0.26 -2.36 19.88
CA LEU A 192 -0.68 -2.13 18.77
C LEU A 192 -2.01 -2.88 18.93
N LYS A 193 -1.99 -4.09 19.50
CA LYS A 193 -3.17 -4.96 19.60
C LYS A 193 -4.31 -4.35 20.44
N PRO A 194 -4.09 -3.80 21.66
CA PRO A 194 -5.14 -3.17 22.47
C PRO A 194 -5.84 -1.98 21.80
N ILE A 195 -5.13 -1.25 20.95
CA ILE A 195 -5.66 -0.08 20.23
C ILE A 195 -6.27 -0.43 18.86
N GLY A 196 -6.46 -1.74 18.61
CA GLY A 196 -7.23 -2.28 17.49
C GLY A 196 -6.49 -2.36 16.16
N PHE A 197 -5.16 -2.33 16.18
CA PHE A 197 -4.35 -2.77 15.05
C PHE A 197 -4.23 -4.30 15.06
N VAL A 198 -4.05 -4.86 13.89
CA VAL A 198 -3.77 -6.28 13.68
C VAL A 198 -2.54 -6.38 12.79
N MET A 199 -1.58 -7.21 13.20
CA MET A 199 -0.53 -7.70 12.31
C MET A 199 -1.17 -8.71 11.36
N ALA A 200 -1.50 -8.25 10.16
CA ALA A 200 -2.20 -9.04 9.16
C ALA A 200 -1.27 -10.07 8.50
N ASN A 201 0.02 -9.75 8.44
CA ASN A 201 1.03 -10.60 7.85
C ASN A 201 2.44 -10.18 8.31
N PHE A 202 3.35 -11.13 8.31
CA PHE A 202 4.79 -10.93 8.50
C PHE A 202 5.50 -11.56 7.30
N ASN A 203 6.45 -10.82 6.72
CA ASN A 203 7.29 -11.32 5.63
C ASN A 203 8.76 -11.20 6.04
N ASP A 204 9.35 -12.37 6.28
CA ASP A 204 10.75 -12.57 6.62
C ASP A 204 11.59 -12.52 5.35
N PHE A 205 12.12 -11.34 5.02
CA PHE A 205 13.06 -11.22 3.89
C PHE A 205 14.41 -11.86 4.20
N ASN A 206 14.73 -12.21 5.45
CA ASN A 206 16.01 -12.82 5.79
C ASN A 206 16.17 -14.18 5.12
N TYR A 207 15.08 -14.95 4.99
CA TYR A 207 15.11 -16.19 4.23
C TYR A 207 15.47 -15.93 2.76
N ASP A 208 14.75 -15.01 2.11
CA ASP A 208 14.98 -14.66 0.70
C ASP A 208 16.39 -14.06 0.48
N LEU A 209 16.91 -13.28 1.42
CA LEU A 209 18.26 -12.71 1.41
C LEU A 209 19.33 -13.80 1.52
N LYS A 210 19.15 -14.76 2.43
CA LYS A 210 20.08 -15.89 2.63
C LYS A 210 20.13 -16.79 1.40
N GLU A 211 18.98 -17.16 0.84
CA GLU A 211 18.90 -17.97 -0.39
C GLU A 211 19.58 -17.26 -1.59
N ALA A 212 19.53 -15.93 -1.63
CA ALA A 212 20.20 -15.12 -2.64
C ALA A 212 21.67 -14.79 -2.33
N GLU A 213 22.23 -15.33 -1.24
CA GLU A 213 23.58 -15.05 -0.75
C GLU A 213 23.89 -13.56 -0.49
N ILE A 214 22.85 -12.75 -0.22
CA ILE A 214 22.98 -11.33 0.08
C ILE A 214 23.31 -11.15 1.57
N LYS A 215 24.40 -10.43 1.85
CA LYS A 215 24.95 -10.25 3.22
C LYS A 215 24.99 -8.79 3.69
N ASP A 216 24.29 -7.90 2.98
CA ASP A 216 24.29 -6.46 3.24
C ASP A 216 23.50 -6.09 4.51
N PHE A 217 22.61 -6.98 4.96
CA PHE A 217 21.75 -6.79 6.13
C PHE A 217 22.09 -7.82 7.22
N ILE A 218 22.01 -7.40 8.48
CA ILE A 218 21.96 -8.32 9.61
C ILE A 218 20.58 -8.97 9.65
N PHE A 219 19.56 -8.12 9.50
CA PHE A 219 18.20 -8.56 9.27
C PHE A 219 17.40 -7.53 8.44
N TYR A 220 16.29 -7.99 7.86
CA TYR A 220 15.31 -7.17 7.16
C TYR A 220 13.93 -7.80 7.26
N ASP A 221 13.02 -7.11 7.97
CA ASP A 221 11.71 -7.61 8.32
C ASP A 221 10.62 -6.65 7.83
N THR A 222 9.48 -7.21 7.39
CA THR A 222 8.33 -6.41 6.96
C THR A 222 7.03 -6.88 7.59
N TYR A 223 6.26 -5.93 8.12
CA TYR A 223 5.05 -6.14 8.89
C TYR A 223 3.87 -5.46 8.24
N SER A 224 2.85 -6.23 7.89
CA SER A 224 1.59 -5.69 7.38
C SER A 224 0.66 -5.32 8.52
N LEU A 225 0.51 -4.03 8.78
CA LEU A 225 -0.35 -3.50 9.83
C LEU A 225 -1.71 -3.06 9.27
N CYS A 226 -2.79 -3.44 9.94
CA CYS A 226 -4.15 -3.09 9.53
C CYS A 226 -4.97 -2.57 10.72
N LYS A 227 -5.67 -1.45 10.52
CA LYS A 227 -6.70 -0.95 11.44
C LYS A 227 -8.05 -0.96 10.75
N LEU A 228 -8.89 -1.94 11.09
CA LEU A 228 -10.12 -2.23 10.37
C LEU A 228 -11.08 -1.03 10.28
N LYS A 229 -11.15 -0.20 11.34
CA LYS A 229 -11.95 1.03 11.36
C LYS A 229 -11.50 2.07 10.33
N VAL A 230 -10.20 2.14 10.03
CA VAL A 230 -9.66 3.08 9.03
C VAL A 230 -10.14 2.67 7.64
N ILE A 231 -9.82 1.44 7.22
CA ILE A 231 -10.15 0.96 5.87
C ILE A 231 -11.68 0.87 5.65
N TYR A 232 -12.45 0.52 6.68
CA TYR A 232 -13.91 0.55 6.60
C TYR A 232 -14.44 1.94 6.27
N ASN A 233 -14.02 2.97 7.01
CA ASN A 233 -14.58 4.31 6.85
C ASN A 233 -14.19 4.95 5.52
N ILE A 234 -12.94 4.77 5.10
CA ILE A 234 -12.45 5.35 3.85
C ILE A 234 -12.98 4.62 2.61
N SER A 235 -13.14 3.29 2.66
CA SER A 235 -13.66 2.51 1.53
C SER A 235 -15.06 2.95 1.10
N LYS A 236 -15.90 3.44 2.04
CA LYS A 236 -17.25 3.94 1.73
C LYS A 236 -17.22 5.14 0.77
N ILE A 237 -16.24 6.03 0.92
CA ILE A 237 -16.11 7.25 0.11
C ILE A 237 -15.13 7.09 -1.06
N ARG A 238 -14.14 6.19 -0.92
CA ARG A 238 -13.05 5.93 -1.85
C ARG A 238 -12.70 4.43 -1.80
N PRO A 239 -13.46 3.54 -2.45
CA PRO A 239 -13.18 2.11 -2.44
C PRO A 239 -11.77 1.76 -2.92
N GLU A 240 -11.23 2.54 -3.85
CA GLU A 240 -9.88 2.42 -4.36
C GLU A 240 -8.80 2.67 -3.30
N ALA A 241 -9.15 3.20 -2.11
CA ALA A 241 -8.24 3.36 -0.99
C ALA A 241 -7.60 2.03 -0.52
N GLY A 242 -8.20 0.89 -0.85
CA GLY A 242 -7.63 -0.42 -0.56
C GLY A 242 -6.22 -0.63 -1.13
N VAL A 243 -5.79 0.13 -2.15
CA VAL A 243 -4.41 0.05 -2.68
C VAL A 243 -3.32 0.43 -1.66
N PHE A 244 -3.70 1.08 -0.57
CA PHE A 244 -2.82 1.47 0.53
C PHE A 244 -2.91 0.55 1.77
N ALA A 245 -3.76 -0.48 1.74
CA ALA A 245 -3.99 -1.39 2.87
C ALA A 245 -3.55 -2.81 2.53
N PRO A 246 -2.70 -3.45 3.34
CA PRO A 246 -2.22 -3.02 4.66
C PRO A 246 -1.14 -1.93 4.56
N CYS A 247 -0.91 -1.24 5.68
CA CYS A 247 0.26 -0.38 5.81
C CYS A 247 1.45 -1.27 6.17
N THR A 248 2.42 -1.38 5.28
CA THR A 248 3.61 -2.20 5.53
C THR A 248 4.68 -1.37 6.24
N MET A 249 5.10 -1.82 7.42
CA MET A 249 6.26 -1.30 8.15
C MET A 249 7.47 -2.17 7.81
N ALA A 250 8.63 -1.58 7.55
CA ALA A 250 9.89 -2.29 7.42
C ALA A 250 10.78 -1.96 8.61
N VAL A 251 11.44 -2.99 9.15
CA VAL A 251 12.44 -2.90 10.21
C VAL A 251 13.71 -3.56 9.70
N TYR A 252 14.84 -2.86 9.72
CA TYR A 252 16.07 -3.41 9.17
C TYR A 252 17.32 -2.81 9.80
N GLN A 253 18.41 -3.57 9.75
CA GLN A 253 19.76 -3.09 10.05
C GLN A 253 20.74 -3.57 8.97
N LYS A 254 21.47 -2.62 8.38
CA LYS A 254 22.56 -2.92 7.46
C LYS A 254 23.81 -3.31 8.26
N LYS A 255 24.57 -4.25 7.72
CA LYS A 255 25.80 -4.71 8.36
C LYS A 255 26.83 -3.59 8.39
N GLY A 256 27.48 -3.40 9.55
CA GLY A 256 28.51 -2.40 9.77
C GLY A 256 28.00 -0.97 9.91
N THR A 257 26.68 -0.76 9.99
CA THR A 257 26.13 0.59 10.22
C THR A 257 25.87 0.90 11.69
N ASN A 258 25.82 -0.12 12.56
CA ASN A 258 25.42 -0.01 13.97
C ASN A 258 24.14 0.83 14.16
N LYS A 259 23.21 0.69 13.21
CA LYS A 259 22.00 1.51 13.11
C LYS A 259 20.83 0.68 12.64
N MET A 260 19.81 0.62 13.48
CA MET A 260 18.53 0.04 13.16
C MET A 260 17.59 1.11 12.62
N HIS A 261 16.74 0.73 11.68
CA HIS A 261 15.75 1.59 11.06
C HIS A 261 14.35 0.99 11.17
N ILE A 262 13.37 1.83 11.47
CA ILE A 262 11.94 1.53 11.33
C ILE A 262 11.36 2.52 10.34
N VAL A 263 10.66 2.03 9.32
CA VAL A 263 10.05 2.89 8.29
C VAL A 263 8.65 2.41 7.93
N PHE A 264 7.71 3.35 7.81
CA PHE A 264 6.34 3.04 7.40
C PHE A 264 5.66 4.22 6.67
N PRO A 265 4.67 3.95 5.79
CA PRO A 265 3.91 4.99 5.10
C PRO A 265 3.12 5.85 6.07
N ASN A 266 3.13 7.16 5.84
CA ASN A 266 2.29 8.10 6.56
C ASN A 266 0.89 8.18 5.94
N ILE A 267 -0.13 8.40 6.77
CA ILE A 267 -1.51 8.60 6.36
C ILE A 267 -1.73 9.80 5.43
N PHE A 268 -0.79 10.76 5.38
CA PHE A 268 -0.82 11.86 4.42
C PHE A 268 -0.80 11.39 2.97
N ASN A 269 -0.25 10.21 2.68
CA ASN A 269 -0.36 9.57 1.37
C ASN A 269 -1.83 9.36 0.97
N TRP A 270 -2.62 8.81 1.89
CA TRP A 270 -4.03 8.53 1.66
C TRP A 270 -4.80 9.84 1.46
N ILE A 271 -4.59 10.81 2.35
CA ILE A 271 -5.28 12.10 2.32
C ILE A 271 -5.03 12.81 1.00
N ALA A 272 -3.76 12.91 0.60
CA ALA A 272 -3.36 13.60 -0.60
C ALA A 272 -3.82 12.87 -1.86
N THR A 273 -3.45 11.60 -2.01
CA THR A 273 -3.75 10.83 -3.23
C THR A 273 -5.24 10.69 -3.45
N LEU A 274 -6.04 10.40 -2.42
CA LEU A 274 -7.49 10.14 -2.55
C LEU A 274 -8.35 11.41 -2.49
N HIS A 275 -7.71 12.59 -2.39
CA HIS A 275 -8.37 13.88 -2.25
C HIS A 275 -9.38 13.91 -1.09
N ILE A 276 -8.95 13.48 0.09
CA ILE A 276 -9.83 13.42 1.27
C ILE A 276 -9.96 14.82 1.85
N LYS A 277 -11.20 15.26 2.04
CA LYS A 277 -11.54 16.56 2.64
C LYS A 277 -12.45 16.46 3.84
N ASP A 278 -13.07 15.30 4.07
CA ASP A 278 -13.97 15.09 5.19
C ASP A 278 -13.16 15.14 6.50
N PRO A 279 -13.42 16.13 7.38
CA PRO A 279 -12.66 16.29 8.62
C PRO A 279 -12.82 15.09 9.57
N LYS A 280 -13.95 14.38 9.54
CA LYS A 280 -14.17 13.19 10.37
C LYS A 280 -13.29 12.04 9.91
N ILE A 281 -13.16 11.85 8.58
CA ILE A 281 -12.28 10.83 8.02
C ILE A 281 -10.82 11.18 8.29
N ILE A 282 -10.43 12.45 8.09
CA ILE A 282 -9.07 12.93 8.40
C ILE A 282 -8.75 12.72 9.88
N ALA A 283 -9.68 12.97 10.80
CA ALA A 283 -9.48 12.73 12.23
C ALA A 283 -9.27 11.24 12.55
N ILE A 284 -10.02 10.34 11.91
CA ILE A 284 -9.83 8.88 12.06
C ILE A 284 -8.44 8.46 11.58
N LEU A 285 -8.01 8.98 10.42
CA LEU A 285 -6.71 8.72 9.81
C LEU A 285 -5.57 9.21 10.70
N LYS A 286 -5.63 10.47 11.16
CA LYS A 286 -4.63 11.06 12.05
C LYS A 286 -4.58 10.36 13.39
N LYS A 287 -5.72 9.99 13.97
CA LYS A 287 -5.74 9.24 15.22
C LYS A 287 -5.04 7.88 15.05
N ALA A 288 -5.31 7.16 13.97
CA ALA A 288 -4.63 5.88 13.72
C ALA A 288 -3.11 6.05 13.56
N GLN A 289 -2.67 7.08 12.83
CA GLN A 289 -1.25 7.41 12.69
C GLN A 289 -0.61 7.73 14.04
N ASN A 290 -1.22 8.61 14.83
CA ASN A 290 -0.70 9.01 16.13
C ASN A 290 -0.66 7.83 17.10
N ASP A 291 -1.75 7.05 17.21
CA ASP A 291 -1.78 5.87 18.08
C ASP A 291 -0.64 4.89 17.73
N MET A 292 -0.28 4.75 16.45
CA MET A 292 0.82 3.88 16.00
C MET A 292 2.20 4.49 16.29
N ILE A 293 2.35 5.80 16.07
CA ILE A 293 3.58 6.54 16.42
C ILE A 293 3.84 6.44 17.92
N ASP A 294 2.84 6.69 18.76
CA ASP A 294 2.98 6.64 20.21
C ASP A 294 3.46 5.26 20.67
N VAL A 295 2.94 4.17 20.09
CA VAL A 295 3.40 2.81 20.39
C VAL A 295 4.85 2.59 19.95
N ILE A 296 5.20 3.00 18.73
CA ILE A 296 6.56 2.81 18.21
C ILE A 296 7.57 3.61 19.04
N GLU A 297 7.29 4.89 19.33
CA GLU A 297 8.19 5.76 20.09
C GLU A 297 8.40 5.27 21.52
N ASN A 298 7.38 4.68 22.16
CA ASN A 298 7.52 4.06 23.48
C ASN A 298 8.29 2.73 23.47
N ALA A 299 8.43 2.09 22.30
CA ALA A 299 9.17 0.85 22.13
C ALA A 299 10.63 1.07 21.70
N LEU A 300 11.01 2.30 21.36
CA LEU A 300 12.41 2.61 21.01
C LEU A 300 13.30 2.53 22.27
N PRO A 301 14.55 2.06 22.14
CA PRO A 301 15.52 2.02 23.23
C PRO A 301 16.02 3.41 23.66
#